data_AF-R5AKX1-F1
#
_entry.id   AF-R5AKX1-F1
#
_cell.length_a   1.000
_cell.length_b   1.000
_cell.length_c   1.000
_cell.angle_alpha   90.00
_cell.angle_beta   90.00
_cell.angle_gamma   90.00
#
_symmetry.space_group_name_H-M   'P 1'
#
loop_
_entity.id
_entity.type
_entity.pdbx_description
1 polymer ?
#
loop_
_entity_poly.entity_id
_entity_poly.type
_entity_poly.pdbx_seq_one_letter_code
_entity_poly.pdbx_strand_id
1 'polypeptide(L)'
;MDLTISVDSLLKLPEGATYRRSNERAHVEASQKDGVIYITGTCDSLQRQVEYYEALYHNARDALESYHATVQEETKTRESPLEIFVKGLALGFVAGISLTYFIKISKRRKNE
;
A
#
# COMPACT_ATOMS: atom_id res chain seq x y z
N MET A 1 -27.97 -3.78 11.90
CA MET A 1 -28.22 -3.44 13.31
C MET A 1 -29.72 -3.29 13.49
N ASP A 2 -30.28 -3.97 14.48
CA ASP A 2 -31.72 -4.11 14.71
C ASP A 2 -32.05 -3.84 16.19
N LEU A 3 -33.04 -2.98 16.47
CA LEU A 3 -33.55 -2.78 17.83
C LEU A 3 -34.89 -3.50 17.91
N THR A 4 -34.90 -4.68 18.53
CA THR A 4 -36.11 -5.51 18.67
C THR A 4 -36.70 -5.30 20.06
N ILE A 5 -37.91 -4.75 20.12
CA ILE A 5 -38.64 -4.48 21.36
C ILE A 5 -40.06 -4.99 21.16
N SER A 6 -40.65 -5.62 22.18
CA SER A 6 -42.07 -5.98 22.14
C SER A 6 -42.92 -4.71 22.23
N VAL A 7 -44.04 -4.69 21.50
CA VAL A 7 -44.97 -3.55 21.51
C VAL A 7 -45.47 -3.27 22.94
N ASP A 8 -45.72 -4.32 23.72
CA ASP A 8 -46.15 -4.19 25.13
C ASP A 8 -45.11 -3.52 26.02
N SER A 9 -43.81 -3.82 25.83
CA SER A 9 -42.74 -3.18 26.61
C SER A 9 -42.53 -1.73 26.19
N LEU A 10 -42.71 -1.42 24.91
CA LEU A 10 -42.60 -0.07 24.38
C LEU A 10 -43.77 0.84 24.86
N LEU A 11 -44.98 0.28 24.96
CA LEU A 11 -46.16 0.98 25.48
C LEU A 11 -46.12 1.17 27.01
N LYS A 12 -45.40 0.31 27.73
CA LYS A 12 -45.18 0.42 29.18
C LYS A 12 -43.94 1.25 29.53
N LEU A 13 -43.28 1.84 28.54
CA LEU A 13 -42.10 2.65 28.76
C LEU A 13 -42.49 3.92 29.55
N PRO A 14 -41.91 4.17 30.74
CA PRO A 14 -42.22 5.36 31.51
C PRO A 14 -41.75 6.62 30.78
N GLU A 15 -42.43 7.73 31.04
CA GLU A 15 -42.14 9.01 30.41
C GLU A 15 -40.70 9.44 30.72
N GLY A 16 -39.91 9.70 29.67
CA GLY A 16 -38.48 10.03 29.79
C GLY A 16 -37.52 8.83 29.73
N ALA A 17 -38.00 7.59 29.72
CA ALA A 17 -37.16 6.42 29.44
C ALA A 17 -36.99 6.16 27.94
N THR A 18 -35.89 5.53 27.54
CA THR A 18 -35.57 5.26 26.13
C THR A 18 -34.85 3.92 26.02
N TYR A 19 -35.30 3.08 25.10
CA TYR A 19 -34.53 1.92 24.67
C TYR A 19 -33.48 2.35 23.67
N ARG A 20 -32.23 2.00 23.91
CA ARG A 20 -31.11 2.33 23.03
C ARG A 20 -30.38 1.06 22.66
N ARG A 21 -30.15 0.86 21.38
CA ARG A 21 -29.10 -0.05 20.89
C ARG A 21 -28.06 0.79 20.19
N SER A 22 -26.80 0.43 20.39
CA SER A 22 -25.64 1.07 19.77
C SER A 22 -24.72 -0.01 19.23
N ASN A 23 -24.22 0.17 18.02
CA ASN A 23 -23.12 -0.59 17.48
C ASN A 23 -22.11 0.40 16.92
N GLU A 24 -21.17 0.83 17.77
CA GLU A 24 -20.07 1.80 17.54
C GLU A 24 -20.42 3.01 16.68
N ARG A 25 -20.67 2.79 15.39
CA ARG A 25 -20.94 3.75 14.32
C ARG A 25 -22.42 4.04 14.10
N ALA A 26 -23.32 3.26 14.69
CA ALA A 26 -24.77 3.43 14.52
C ALA A 26 -25.49 3.31 15.85
N HIS A 27 -26.50 4.16 16.06
CA HIS A 27 -27.34 4.17 17.23
C HIS A 27 -28.81 4.18 16.81
N VAL A 28 -29.62 3.40 17.50
CA VAL A 28 -31.07 3.41 17.33
C VAL A 28 -31.69 3.53 18.70
N GLU A 29 -32.58 4.50 18.83
CA GLU A 29 -33.28 4.83 20.06
C GLU A 29 -34.78 4.80 19.83
N ALA A 30 -35.51 4.22 20.78
CA ALA A 30 -36.97 4.20 20.79
C ALA A 30 -37.47 4.75 22.12
N SER A 31 -38.27 5.81 22.07
CA SER A 31 -38.88 6.45 23.23
C SER A 31 -40.39 6.60 23.03
N GLN A 32 -41.10 6.78 24.13
CA GLN A 32 -42.53 7.04 24.13
C GLN A 32 -42.78 8.38 24.83
N LYS A 33 -43.61 9.22 24.22
CA LYS A 33 -44.09 10.46 24.82
C LYS A 33 -45.52 10.73 24.37
N ASP A 34 -46.43 10.99 25.31
CA ASP A 34 -47.84 11.32 25.04
C ASP A 34 -48.56 10.27 24.16
N GLY A 35 -48.24 8.98 24.33
CA GLY A 35 -48.78 7.90 23.51
C GLY A 35 -48.24 7.82 22.08
N VAL A 36 -47.25 8.66 21.73
CA VAL A 36 -46.54 8.63 20.45
C VAL A 36 -45.18 7.96 20.63
N ILE A 37 -44.84 7.07 19.71
CA ILE A 37 -43.55 6.39 19.66
C ILE A 37 -42.60 7.17 18.76
N TYR A 38 -41.42 7.51 19.27
CA TYR A 38 -40.34 8.14 18.51
C TYR A 38 -39.22 7.12 18.28
N ILE A 39 -38.81 6.95 17.03
CA ILE A 39 -37.66 6.13 16.67
C ILE A 39 -36.61 7.03 16.02
N THR A 40 -35.45 7.12 16.65
CA THR A 40 -34.33 7.94 16.19
C THR A 40 -33.18 7.02 15.81
N GLY A 41 -32.80 7.02 14.54
CA GLY A 41 -31.61 6.35 14.04
C GLY A 41 -30.52 7.36 13.73
N THR A 42 -29.34 7.22 14.34
CA THR A 42 -28.15 7.99 13.98
C THR A 42 -27.06 7.04 13.46
N CYS A 43 -26.29 7.50 12.49
CA CYS A 43 -25.19 6.76 11.91
C CYS A 43 -24.05 7.73 11.63
N ASP A 44 -22.86 7.42 12.12
CA ASP A 44 -21.65 8.15 11.79
C ASP A 44 -21.16 7.75 10.39
N SER A 45 -21.77 8.42 9.40
CA SER A 45 -21.39 8.27 8.00
C SER A 45 -20.02 8.88 7.67
N LEU A 46 -19.50 9.79 8.51
CA LEU A 46 -18.21 10.42 8.30
C LEU A 46 -17.09 9.45 8.66
N GLN A 47 -17.20 8.76 9.80
CA GLN A 47 -16.24 7.73 10.18
C GLN A 47 -16.16 6.61 9.13
N ARG A 48 -17.26 6.29 8.43
CA ARG A 48 -17.26 5.38 7.26
C ARG A 48 -16.48 5.89 6.07
N GLN A 49 -16.56 7.18 5.79
CA GLN A 49 -15.79 7.77 4.70
C GLN A 49 -14.31 7.83 5.02
N VAL A 50 -13.94 8.21 6.24
CA VAL A 50 -12.53 8.29 6.67
C VAL A 50 -11.85 6.93 6.52
N GLU A 51 -12.43 5.87 7.08
CA GLU A 51 -11.87 4.52 7.00
C GLU A 51 -11.73 4.02 5.55
N TYR A 52 -12.70 4.36 4.68
CA TYR A 52 -12.62 4.02 3.27
C TYR A 52 -11.43 4.70 2.57
N TYR A 53 -11.25 6.00 2.78
CA TYR A 53 -10.16 6.75 2.15
C TYR A 53 -8.79 6.42 2.75
N GLU A 54 -8.73 6.11 4.04
CA GLU A 54 -7.52 5.63 4.70
C GLU A 54 -7.09 4.28 4.11
N ALA A 55 -8.01 3.33 3.98
CA ALA A 55 -7.73 2.06 3.32
C ALA A 55 -7.27 2.25 1.86
N LEU A 56 -7.92 3.14 1.10
CA LEU A 56 -7.51 3.44 -0.27
C LEU A 56 -6.09 4.02 -0.33
N TYR A 57 -5.76 4.95 0.58
CA TYR A 57 -4.44 5.57 0.65
C TYR A 57 -3.35 4.56 1.02
N HIS A 58 -3.59 3.71 2.02
CA HIS A 58 -2.66 2.64 2.39
C HIS A 58 -2.39 1.69 1.23
N ASN A 59 -3.43 1.21 0.55
CA ASN A 59 -3.26 0.33 -0.60
C ASN A 59 -2.43 0.98 -1.72
N ALA A 60 -2.69 2.25 -2.04
CA ALA A 60 -1.95 2.98 -3.07
C ALA A 60 -0.48 3.17 -2.66
N ARG A 61 -0.24 3.50 -1.38
CA ARG A 61 1.11 3.67 -0.83
C ARG A 61 1.90 2.37 -0.86
N ASP A 62 1.30 1.27 -0.42
CA ASP A 62 1.96 -0.04 -0.38
C ASP A 62 2.26 -0.56 -1.79
N ALA A 63 1.36 -0.32 -2.75
CA ALA A 63 1.61 -0.59 -4.17
C ALA A 63 2.78 0.23 -4.73
N LEU A 64 2.88 1.50 -4.36
CA LEU A 64 3.99 2.36 -4.77
C LEU A 64 5.31 1.95 -4.12
N GLU A 65 5.30 1.58 -2.84
CA GLU A 65 6.48 1.15 -2.09
C GLU A 65 7.02 -0.18 -2.62
N SER A 66 6.14 -1.15 -2.89
CA SER A 66 6.53 -2.41 -3.53
C SER A 66 7.06 -2.21 -4.96
N TYR A 67 6.47 -1.30 -5.74
CA TYR A 67 7.01 -0.92 -7.04
C TYR A 67 8.40 -0.27 -6.93
N HIS A 68 8.60 0.63 -5.96
CA HIS A 68 9.92 1.23 -5.74
C HIS A 68 10.95 0.20 -5.29
N ALA A 69 10.59 -0.75 -4.42
CA ALA A 69 11.48 -1.80 -3.97
C ALA A 69 11.92 -2.70 -5.13
N THR A 70 10.98 -3.13 -5.98
CA THR A 70 11.28 -3.96 -7.16
C THR A 70 12.15 -3.23 -8.18
N VAL A 71 11.84 -1.97 -8.50
CA VAL A 71 12.69 -1.16 -9.39
C VAL A 71 14.09 -0.94 -8.81
N GLN A 72 14.21 -0.72 -7.50
CA GLN A 72 15.53 -0.60 -6.85
C GLN A 72 16.32 -1.91 -6.91
N GLU A 73 15.66 -3.05 -6.78
CA GLU A 73 16.29 -4.36 -6.88
C GLU A 73 16.74 -4.65 -8.32
N GLU A 74 15.89 -4.33 -9.30
CA GLU A 74 16.23 -4.44 -10.73
C GLU A 74 17.38 -3.50 -11.12
N THR A 75 17.39 -2.26 -10.63
CA THR A 75 18.46 -1.29 -10.93
C THR A 75 19.79 -1.65 -10.28
N LYS A 76 19.79 -2.31 -9.12
CA LYS A 76 21.02 -2.81 -8.48
C LYS A 76 21.58 -4.06 -9.16
N THR A 77 20.70 -4.91 -9.69
CA THR A 77 21.09 -6.18 -10.32
C THR A 77 21.44 -6.02 -11.80
N ARG A 78 20.88 -5.02 -12.46
CA ARG A 78 21.09 -4.74 -13.88
C ARG A 78 22.41 -4.01 -14.09
N GLU A 79 23.44 -4.73 -14.56
CA GLU A 79 24.65 -4.08 -15.10
C GLU A 79 24.22 -3.04 -16.15
N SER A 80 24.68 -1.80 -15.97
CA SER A 80 24.27 -0.75 -16.87
C SER A 80 24.90 -0.98 -18.26
N PRO A 81 24.22 -0.60 -19.37
CA PRO A 81 24.79 -0.74 -20.71
C PRO A 81 26.16 -0.05 -20.86
N LEU A 82 26.38 1.03 -20.10
CA LEU A 82 27.66 1.74 -20.04
C LEU A 82 28.73 0.92 -19.33
N GLU A 83 28.43 0.24 -18.24
CA GLU A 83 29.40 -0.63 -17.53
C GLU A 83 29.86 -1.79 -18.41
N ILE A 84 28.94 -2.44 -19.13
CA ILE A 84 29.27 -3.51 -20.08
C ILE A 84 30.17 -2.97 -21.19
N PHE A 85 29.84 -1.80 -21.75
CA PHE A 85 30.64 -1.15 -22.78
C PHE A 85 32.05 -0.79 -22.30
N VAL A 86 32.16 -0.18 -21.11
CA VAL A 86 33.45 0.21 -20.52
C VAL A 86 34.31 -1.02 -20.22
N LYS A 87 33.73 -2.10 -19.66
CA LYS A 87 34.44 -3.37 -19.44
C LYS A 87 34.97 -3.94 -20.76
N GLY A 88 34.15 -3.98 -21.80
CA GLY A 88 34.54 -4.47 -23.13
C GLY A 88 35.67 -3.64 -23.75
N LEU A 89 35.60 -2.32 -23.64
CA LEU A 89 36.63 -1.41 -24.12
C LEU A 89 37.97 -1.65 -23.40
N ALA A 90 37.95 -1.76 -22.08
CA ALA A 90 39.15 -1.99 -21.27
C ALA A 90 39.82 -3.34 -21.60
N LEU A 91 39.04 -4.41 -21.71
CA LEU A 91 39.51 -5.73 -22.14
C LEU A 91 40.15 -5.67 -23.54
N GLY A 92 39.52 -4.95 -24.47
CA GLY A 92 40.05 -4.75 -25.82
C GLY A 92 41.41 -4.05 -25.82
N PHE A 93 41.58 -2.98 -25.03
CA PHE A 93 42.86 -2.29 -24.91
C PHE A 93 43.97 -3.17 -24.34
N VAL A 94 43.69 -3.93 -23.27
CA VAL A 94 44.67 -4.85 -22.67
C VAL A 94 45.08 -5.94 -23.65
N ALA A 95 44.13 -6.52 -24.38
CA ALA A 95 44.41 -7.51 -25.42
C ALA A 95 45.26 -6.91 -26.57
N GLY A 96 44.94 -5.70 -27.01
CA GLY A 96 45.70 -5.01 -28.06
C GLY A 96 47.15 -4.70 -27.66
N ILE A 97 47.35 -4.18 -26.44
CA ILE A 97 48.69 -3.85 -25.91
C ILE A 97 49.51 -5.13 -25.71
N SER A 98 48.92 -6.18 -25.14
CA SER A 98 49.63 -7.46 -24.94
C SER A 98 50.02 -8.12 -26.26
N LEU A 99 49.15 -8.09 -27.27
CA LEU A 99 49.45 -8.63 -28.60
C LEU A 99 50.58 -7.86 -29.30
N THR A 100 50.54 -6.53 -29.27
CA THR A 100 51.60 -5.70 -29.87
C THR A 100 52.95 -5.89 -29.17
N TYR A 101 52.96 -6.00 -27.83
CA TYR A 101 54.15 -6.33 -27.07
C TYR A 101 54.70 -7.72 -27.40
N PHE A 102 53.83 -8.73 -27.50
CA PHE A 102 54.21 -10.10 -27.84
C PHE A 102 54.83 -10.19 -29.25
N ILE A 103 54.24 -9.52 -30.24
CA ILE A 103 54.78 -9.43 -31.60
C ILE A 103 56.15 -8.76 -31.61
N LYS A 104 56.35 -7.70 -30.81
CA LYS A 104 57.64 -7.00 -30.72
C LYS A 104 58.73 -7.88 -30.11
N ILE A 105 58.40 -8.67 -29.09
CA ILE A 105 59.31 -9.64 -28.48
C ILE A 105 59.62 -10.80 -29.43
N SER A 106 58.60 -11.37 -30.09
CA SER A 106 58.81 -12.49 -31.02
C SER A 106 59.70 -12.08 -32.19
N LYS A 107 59.55 -10.84 -32.68
CA LYS A 107 60.40 -10.29 -33.75
C LYS A 107 61.83 -10.03 -33.30
N ARG A 108 62.08 -9.56 -32.06
CA ARG A 108 63.45 -9.45 -31.54
C ARG A 108 64.15 -10.80 -31.45
N ARG A 109 63.47 -11.83 -30.92
CA ARG A 109 64.03 -13.19 -30.79
C ARG A 109 64.34 -13.89 -32.11
N LYS A 110 63.80 -13.42 -33.24
CA LYS A 110 64.08 -13.96 -34.58
C LYS A 110 65.22 -13.23 -35.29
N ASN A 111 65.63 -12.07 -34.77
CA ASN A 111 66.68 -11.22 -35.32
C ASN A 111 68.01 -11.30 -34.54
N GLU A 112 68.05 -12.05 -33.44
CA GLU A 112 69.26 -12.62 -32.81
C GLU A 112 69.48 -14.04 -33.34
#